data_AF-A0A0D0SFX0-F1
#
_entry.id   AF-A0A0D0SFX0-F1
#
_cell.length_a   1.000
_cell.length_b   1.000
_cell.length_c   1.000
_cell.angle_alpha   90.00
_cell.angle_beta   90.00
_cell.angle_gamma   90.00
#
_symmetry.space_group_name_H-M   'P 1'
#
loop_
_entity.id
_entity.type
_entity.pdbx_description
1 polymer ?
#
loop_
_entity_poly.entity_id
_entity_poly.type
_entity_poly.pdbx_seq_one_letter_code
_entity_poly.pdbx_strand_id
1 'polypeptide(L)'
;MMFNKRRQSRDSVLIKDLLTEVEDKTLWIDEYSKKLFEDVSCPNLQIDENLLELAKDGEYCFIENKHLGEYRSKIEQLIVYHWNRSYPADFSFDLELLPNEWELVDSKEFAGSSHENILREIFKFKGES
;
A
#
# COMPACT_ATOMS: atom_id res chain seq x y z
N MET A 1 5.58 9.56 1.43
CA MET A 1 4.19 9.22 1.05
C MET A 1 3.47 10.45 0.50
N MET A 2 3.44 11.59 1.21
CA MET A 2 2.83 12.83 0.72
C MET A 2 3.79 14.02 0.79
N PHE A 3 3.51 15.06 0.01
CA PHE A 3 4.08 16.39 0.15
C PHE A 3 3.02 17.45 -0.09
N ASN A 4 2.93 18.45 0.78
CA ASN A 4 1.90 19.48 0.75
C ASN A 4 0.49 18.88 0.68
N LYS A 5 0.26 17.79 1.44
CA LYS A 5 -0.99 17.01 1.45
C LYS A 5 -1.42 16.47 0.08
N ARG A 6 -0.47 16.26 -0.84
CA ARG A 6 -0.72 15.67 -2.16
C ARG A 6 0.09 14.39 -2.33
N ARG A 7 -0.55 13.40 -2.97
CA ARG A 7 0.13 12.20 -3.44
C ARG A 7 1.20 12.55 -4.45
N GLN A 8 2.22 11.73 -4.45
CA GLN A 8 3.41 11.95 -5.25
C GLN A 8 3.37 11.13 -6.57
N SER A 9 2.46 10.14 -6.69
CA SER A 9 2.31 9.27 -7.87
C SER A 9 0.84 8.99 -8.16
N ARG A 10 0.54 8.74 -9.43
CA ARG A 10 -0.76 8.25 -9.92
C ARG A 10 -0.56 7.06 -10.86
N ASP A 11 0.50 6.29 -10.63
CA ASP A 11 0.94 5.28 -11.59
C ASP A 11 -0.10 4.17 -11.78
N SER A 12 -0.65 4.09 -12.98
CA SER A 12 -1.67 3.08 -13.33
C SER A 12 -1.12 1.65 -13.36
N VAL A 13 0.18 1.46 -13.58
CA VAL A 13 0.82 0.14 -13.56
C VAL A 13 0.95 -0.37 -12.12
N LEU A 14 1.27 0.52 -11.18
CA LEU A 14 1.25 0.20 -9.75
C LEU A 14 -0.13 -0.27 -9.32
N ILE A 15 -1.18 0.46 -9.70
CA ILE A 15 -2.56 0.08 -9.35
C ILE A 15 -2.93 -1.30 -9.93
N LYS A 16 -2.52 -1.59 -11.17
CA LYS A 16 -2.76 -2.92 -11.78
C LYS A 16 -2.00 -4.04 -11.07
N ASP A 17 -0.75 -3.79 -10.69
CA ASP A 17 0.07 -4.75 -9.94
C ASP A 17 -0.54 -5.00 -8.54
N LEU A 18 -0.94 -3.95 -7.83
CA LEU A 18 -1.65 -4.05 -6.55
C LEU A 18 -2.92 -4.90 -6.67
N LEU A 19 -3.75 -4.64 -7.67
CA LEU A 19 -4.99 -5.40 -7.87
C LEU A 19 -4.72 -6.87 -8.21
N THR A 20 -3.57 -7.18 -8.81
CA THR A 20 -3.15 -8.57 -9.03
C THR A 20 -2.78 -9.25 -7.72
N GLU A 21 -2.14 -8.54 -6.78
CA GLU A 21 -1.78 -9.09 -5.44
C GLU A 21 -2.99 -9.20 -4.49
N VAL A 22 -3.98 -8.32 -4.67
CA VAL A 22 -5.25 -8.36 -3.92
C VAL A 22 -6.15 -9.50 -4.41
N GLU A 23 -6.09 -9.82 -5.71
CA GLU A 23 -6.94 -10.81 -6.37
C GLU A 23 -8.45 -10.55 -6.13
N ASP A 24 -9.14 -11.49 -5.49
CA ASP A 24 -10.57 -11.43 -5.18
C ASP A 24 -10.85 -10.97 -3.74
N LYS A 25 -9.84 -10.61 -2.97
CA LYS A 25 -10.01 -10.12 -1.59
C LYS A 25 -10.59 -8.70 -1.56
N THR A 26 -11.19 -8.35 -0.43
CA THR A 26 -11.68 -6.99 -0.19
C THR A 26 -10.51 -6.00 -0.18
N LEU A 27 -10.62 -4.92 -0.96
CA LEU A 27 -9.70 -3.80 -0.93
C LEU A 27 -10.40 -2.58 -0.36
N TRP A 28 -9.94 -2.10 0.77
CA TRP A 28 -10.39 -0.86 1.38
C TRP A 28 -9.50 0.29 0.94
N ILE A 29 -10.12 1.41 0.59
CA ILE A 29 -9.45 2.66 0.27
C ILE A 29 -10.15 3.83 0.97
N ASP A 30 -9.48 4.96 1.10
CA ASP A 30 -10.13 6.21 1.51
C ASP A 30 -10.71 6.98 0.31
N GLU A 31 -11.54 7.99 0.56
CA GLU A 31 -12.17 8.76 -0.52
C GLU A 31 -11.12 9.53 -1.34
N TYR A 32 -10.00 9.91 -0.73
CA TYR A 32 -8.89 10.54 -1.42
C TYR A 32 -8.36 9.66 -2.55
N SER A 33 -8.13 8.37 -2.27
CA SER A 33 -7.50 7.38 -3.16
C SER A 33 -8.40 6.95 -4.32
N LYS A 34 -9.72 7.11 -4.21
CA LYS A 34 -10.72 6.70 -5.22
C LYS A 34 -10.35 7.02 -6.66
N LYS A 35 -9.82 8.22 -6.92
CA LYS A 35 -9.40 8.66 -8.26
C LYS A 35 -8.27 7.84 -8.90
N LEU A 36 -7.59 6.97 -8.14
CA LEU A 36 -6.59 6.04 -8.68
C LEU A 36 -7.25 4.76 -9.24
N PHE A 37 -8.48 4.47 -8.83
CA PHE A 37 -9.19 3.24 -9.13
C PHE A 37 -10.34 3.41 -10.14
N GLU A 38 -10.56 4.63 -10.67
CA GLU A 38 -11.67 4.93 -11.59
C GLU A 38 -11.58 4.16 -12.91
N ASP A 39 -10.37 3.90 -13.41
CA ASP A 39 -10.12 3.24 -14.70
C ASP A 39 -9.83 1.73 -14.60
N VAL A 40 -10.06 1.13 -13.43
CA VAL A 40 -9.79 -0.30 -13.16
C VAL A 40 -11.02 -0.99 -12.57
N SER A 41 -11.18 -2.27 -12.89
CA SER A 41 -12.24 -3.08 -12.31
C SER A 41 -11.77 -3.70 -10.99
N CYS A 42 -12.38 -3.31 -9.88
CA CYS A 42 -12.19 -3.94 -8.57
C CYS A 42 -13.57 -4.14 -7.93
N PRO A 43 -14.19 -5.32 -8.10
CA PRO A 43 -15.58 -5.54 -7.66
C PRO A 43 -15.73 -5.52 -6.13
N ASN A 44 -14.66 -5.84 -5.40
CA ASN A 44 -14.64 -5.90 -3.94
C ASN A 44 -13.99 -4.65 -3.30
N LEU A 45 -14.02 -3.52 -4.02
CA LEU A 45 -13.53 -2.24 -3.52
C LEU A 45 -14.52 -1.64 -2.52
N GLN A 46 -14.03 -1.30 -1.33
CA GLN A 46 -14.79 -0.59 -0.29
C GLN A 46 -14.13 0.76 -0.04
N ILE A 47 -14.96 1.81 0.12
CA ILE A 47 -14.47 3.17 0.37
C ILE A 47 -14.97 3.60 1.75
N ASP A 48 -14.06 3.75 2.71
CA ASP A 48 -14.36 4.24 4.04
C ASP A 48 -13.13 4.90 4.68
N GLU A 49 -13.33 6.02 5.37
CA GLU A 49 -12.24 6.73 6.05
C GLU A 49 -11.68 5.97 7.26
N ASN A 50 -12.46 5.02 7.81
CA ASN A 50 -12.08 4.15 8.93
C ASN A 50 -11.58 2.78 8.46
N LEU A 51 -11.07 2.67 7.22
CA LEU A 51 -10.66 1.39 6.64
C LEU A 51 -9.78 0.52 7.54
N LEU A 52 -8.83 1.12 8.26
CA LEU A 52 -7.91 0.40 9.16
C LEU A 52 -8.59 -0.19 10.41
N GLU A 53 -9.79 0.29 10.75
CA GLU A 53 -10.62 -0.26 11.83
C GLU A 53 -11.61 -1.30 11.32
N LEU A 54 -12.09 -1.14 10.08
CA LEU A 54 -13.12 -1.99 9.48
C LEU A 54 -12.57 -3.23 8.79
N ALA A 55 -11.34 -3.14 8.27
CA ALA A 55 -10.69 -4.25 7.58
C ALA A 55 -10.52 -5.44 8.52
N LYS A 56 -10.88 -6.61 8.01
CA LYS A 56 -10.76 -7.89 8.71
C LYS A 56 -9.51 -8.63 8.28
N ASP A 57 -9.17 -9.68 9.03
CA ASP A 57 -8.09 -10.61 8.72
C ASP A 57 -8.15 -11.06 7.24
N GLY A 58 -7.01 -10.99 6.57
CA GLY A 58 -6.88 -11.31 5.14
C GLY A 58 -7.43 -10.27 4.14
N GLU A 59 -8.04 -9.17 4.59
CA GLU A 59 -8.44 -8.04 3.73
C GLU A 59 -7.31 -7.02 3.57
N TYR A 60 -7.35 -6.22 2.49
CA TYR A 60 -6.31 -5.24 2.20
C TYR A 60 -6.77 -3.81 2.40
N CYS A 61 -5.84 -2.95 2.81
CA CYS A 61 -6.01 -1.50 2.91
C CYS A 61 -4.98 -0.79 2.01
N PHE A 62 -5.42 0.05 1.08
CA PHE A 62 -4.52 0.97 0.38
C PHE A 62 -4.36 2.26 1.19
N ILE A 63 -3.13 2.54 1.61
CA ILE A 63 -2.83 3.68 2.49
C ILE A 63 -1.72 4.53 1.86
N GLU A 64 -2.04 5.79 1.59
CA GLU A 64 -1.06 6.79 1.12
C GLU A 64 -0.97 8.04 2.01
N ASN A 65 -1.86 8.20 2.98
CA ASN A 65 -2.05 9.44 3.74
C ASN A 65 -2.47 9.25 5.21
N LYS A 66 -2.36 8.03 5.76
CA LYS A 66 -2.68 7.71 7.17
C LYS A 66 -1.48 7.04 7.84
N HIS A 67 -1.35 7.27 9.14
CA HIS A 67 -0.36 6.64 10.00
C HIS A 67 -0.77 5.20 10.29
N LEU A 68 0.20 4.29 10.28
CA LEU A 68 -0.03 2.86 10.51
C LEU A 68 0.43 2.40 11.89
N GLY A 69 1.18 3.23 12.63
CA GLY A 69 1.78 2.87 13.91
C GLY A 69 0.81 2.21 14.91
N GLU A 70 -0.39 2.77 15.07
CA GLU A 70 -1.41 2.24 16.00
C GLU A 70 -2.02 0.91 15.54
N TYR A 71 -1.90 0.59 14.26
CA TYR A 71 -2.47 -0.62 13.64
C TYR A 71 -1.44 -1.72 13.45
N ARG A 72 -0.19 -1.50 13.88
CA ARG A 72 0.94 -2.42 13.70
C ARG A 72 0.63 -3.87 14.06
N SER A 73 -0.15 -4.10 15.13
CA SER A 73 -0.52 -5.45 15.60
C SER A 73 -1.59 -6.14 14.75
N LYS A 74 -2.33 -5.39 13.92
CA LYS A 74 -3.36 -5.92 13.01
C LYS A 74 -2.81 -6.26 11.62
N ILE A 75 -1.57 -5.88 11.32
CA ILE A 75 -1.00 -6.02 9.97
C ILE A 75 -0.31 -7.38 9.83
N GLU A 76 -0.89 -8.23 8.98
CA GLU A 76 -0.33 -9.54 8.64
C GLU A 76 0.75 -9.46 7.53
N GLN A 77 0.55 -8.55 6.58
CA GLN A 77 1.38 -8.37 5.39
C GLN A 77 1.44 -6.89 4.99
N LEU A 78 2.59 -6.44 4.49
CA LEU A 78 2.79 -5.13 3.89
C LEU A 78 3.23 -5.30 2.42
N ILE A 79 2.60 -4.55 1.52
CA ILE A 79 3.03 -4.40 0.14
C ILE A 79 3.51 -2.96 -0.03
N VAL A 80 4.82 -2.77 -0.19
CA VAL A 80 5.46 -1.45 -0.24
C VAL A 80 5.95 -1.18 -1.65
N TYR A 81 5.54 -0.05 -2.21
CA TYR A 81 5.96 0.40 -3.54
C TYR A 81 6.93 1.58 -3.44
N HIS A 82 8.14 1.40 -3.96
CA HIS A 82 9.21 2.39 -4.04
C HIS A 82 9.35 2.88 -5.48
N TRP A 83 9.25 4.17 -5.71
CA TRP A 83 9.21 4.73 -7.07
C TRP A 83 10.59 5.21 -7.54
N ASN A 84 11.64 4.76 -6.84
CA ASN A 84 13.06 5.03 -7.11
C ASN A 84 13.37 6.50 -7.42
N ARG A 85 12.70 7.41 -6.71
CA ARG A 85 12.90 8.85 -6.84
C ARG A 85 12.86 9.54 -5.48
N SER A 86 13.78 10.48 -5.29
CA SER A 86 13.78 11.35 -4.12
C SER A 86 12.78 12.49 -4.32
N TYR A 87 11.72 12.48 -3.52
CA TYR A 87 10.77 13.57 -3.42
C TYR A 87 10.86 14.21 -2.03
N PRO A 88 10.66 15.54 -1.91
CA PRO A 88 10.39 16.12 -0.60
C PRO A 88 9.12 15.48 -0.03
N ALA A 89 9.04 15.33 1.29
CA ALA A 89 7.88 14.76 1.96
C ALA A 89 7.60 15.49 3.27
N ASP A 90 6.32 15.78 3.52
CA ASP A 90 5.81 16.24 4.82
C ASP A 90 5.06 15.12 5.57
N PHE A 91 4.83 13.99 4.89
CA PHE A 91 4.22 12.78 5.45
C PHE A 91 4.96 11.53 4.93
N SER A 92 5.46 10.73 5.85
CA SER A 92 6.25 9.53 5.59
C SER A 92 5.62 8.29 6.20
N PHE A 93 6.00 7.14 5.65
CA PHE A 93 5.70 5.84 6.24
C PHE A 93 6.30 5.77 7.65
N ASP A 94 5.53 5.26 8.60
CA ASP A 94 5.80 5.38 10.05
C ASP A 94 5.98 4.03 10.76
N LEU A 95 6.08 2.93 10.02
CA LEU A 95 6.43 1.62 10.57
C LEU A 95 7.92 1.33 10.38
N GLU A 96 8.53 0.76 11.41
CA GLU A 96 9.86 0.17 11.31
C GLU A 96 9.75 -1.29 10.85
N LEU A 97 10.38 -1.61 9.71
CA LEU A 97 10.41 -2.97 9.16
C LEU A 97 11.61 -3.74 9.72
N LEU A 98 11.61 -3.96 11.04
CA LEU A 98 12.72 -4.61 11.73
C LEU A 98 12.91 -6.06 11.25
N PRO A 99 14.14 -6.51 10.91
CA PRO A 99 14.36 -7.86 10.36
C PRO A 99 13.96 -9.03 11.26
N ASN A 100 13.83 -8.81 12.57
CA ASN A 100 13.34 -9.79 13.54
C ASN A 100 11.81 -9.91 13.54
N GLU A 101 11.09 -8.89 13.07
CA GLU A 101 9.63 -8.85 13.05
C GLU A 101 9.04 -9.08 11.66
N TRP A 102 9.75 -8.67 10.61
CA TRP A 102 9.28 -8.74 9.23
C TRP A 102 10.19 -9.61 8.38
N GLU A 103 9.58 -10.41 7.51
CA GLU A 103 10.26 -11.19 6.49
C GLU A 103 9.95 -10.61 5.12
N LEU A 104 10.97 -10.21 4.37
CA LEU A 104 10.81 -9.92 2.94
C LEU A 104 10.59 -11.24 2.21
N VAL A 105 9.38 -11.44 1.67
CA VAL A 105 8.98 -12.71 1.01
C VAL A 105 8.94 -12.60 -0.50
N ASP A 106 8.81 -11.39 -1.04
CA ASP A 106 8.85 -11.13 -2.48
C ASP A 106 9.40 -9.74 -2.77
N SER A 107 10.12 -9.61 -3.87
CA SER A 107 10.68 -8.35 -4.35
C SER A 107 10.71 -8.34 -5.87
N LYS A 108 10.17 -7.29 -6.47
CA LYS A 108 9.95 -7.21 -7.92
C LYS A 108 10.12 -5.78 -8.42
N GLU A 109 10.93 -5.62 -9.46
CA GLU A 109 11.07 -4.36 -10.20
C GLU A 109 10.26 -4.40 -11.50
N PHE A 110 9.60 -3.29 -11.82
CA PHE A 110 8.86 -3.13 -13.07
C PHE A 110 8.76 -1.66 -13.49
N ALA A 111 8.63 -1.43 -14.80
CA ALA A 111 8.43 -0.09 -15.34
C ALA A 111 7.01 0.41 -15.06
N GLY A 112 6.91 1.64 -14.54
CA GLY A 112 5.64 2.32 -14.32
C GLY A 112 5.13 3.06 -15.55
N SER A 113 3.93 3.61 -15.45
CA SER A 113 3.37 4.56 -16.43
C SER A 113 3.86 6.00 -16.23
N SER A 114 4.23 6.37 -14.99
CA SER A 114 4.78 7.68 -14.63
C SER A 114 6.21 7.62 -14.09
N HIS A 115 6.72 6.42 -13.84
CA HIS A 115 8.06 6.19 -13.28
C HIS A 115 8.83 5.17 -14.11
N GLU A 116 10.13 5.42 -14.31
CA GLU A 116 10.99 4.52 -15.10
C GLU A 116 11.13 3.14 -14.44
N ASN A 117 11.17 3.10 -13.11
CA ASN A 117 11.27 1.88 -12.34
C ASN A 117 10.51 2.02 -11.01
N ILE A 118 9.70 1.01 -10.71
CA ILE A 118 9.01 0.82 -9.44
C ILE A 118 9.50 -0.50 -8.85
N LEU A 119 10.01 -0.45 -7.63
CA LEU A 119 10.31 -1.62 -6.82
C LEU A 119 9.11 -1.90 -5.90
N ARG A 120 8.58 -3.11 -5.96
CA ARG A 120 7.63 -3.64 -4.99
C ARG A 120 8.36 -4.58 -4.05
N GLU A 121 8.09 -4.44 -2.76
CA GLU A 121 8.51 -5.37 -1.72
C GLU A 121 7.28 -5.85 -0.94
N ILE A 122 7.21 -7.16 -0.70
CA ILE A 122 6.16 -7.77 0.13
C ILE A 122 6.80 -8.30 1.40
N PHE A 123 6.33 -7.79 2.53
CA PHE A 123 6.77 -8.22 3.85
C PHE A 123 5.66 -8.98 4.56
N LYS A 124 5.99 -10.11 5.18
CA LYS A 124 5.08 -10.83 6.09
C LYS A 124 5.55 -10.68 7.52
N PHE A 125 4.60 -10.57 8.44
CA PHE A 125 4.93 -10.57 9.86
C PHE A 125 5.41 -11.96 10.29
N LYS A 126 6.58 -12.00 10.93
CA LYS A 126 7.11 -13.18 11.62
C LYS A 126 6.38 -13.26 12.96
N GLY A 127 5.28 -13.99 13.03
CA GLY A 127 4.64 -14.26 14.31
C GLY A 127 5.66 -14.78 15.33
N GLU A 128 5.52 -14.40 16.61
CA GLU A 128 6.27 -15.06 17.67
C GLU A 128 5.89 -16.55 17.64
N SER A 129 6.89 -17.41 17.41
CA SER A 129 6.76 -18.86 17.50
C SER A 129 6.48 -19.31 18.93
#